data_AF-A0A453K6G4-F1
#
_entry.id   AF-A0A453K6G4-F1
#
_cell.length_a   1.000
_cell.length_b   1.000
_cell.length_c   1.000
_cell.angle_alpha   90.00
_cell.angle_beta   90.00
_cell.angle_gamma   90.00
#
_symmetry.space_group_name_H-M   'P 1'
#
loop_
_entity.id
_entity.type
_entity.pdbx_description
1 polymer ?
#
loop_
_entity_poly.entity_id
_entity_poly.type
_entity_poly.pdbx_seq_one_letter_code
_entity_poly.pdbx_strand_id
1 'polypeptide(L)'
;LPSGKAPGPDGFTTEFLRASWDIIKQDIYDAFNKFYTANGRGFQKLNEALLTLLPKRADAAALSDYRPISLIHLIAKLFVKVLSLRLAPKLGGMVSTNQSAFIVGRCIH
;
A
#
# COMPACT_ATOMS: atom_id res chain seq x y z
N LEU A 1 -0.27 9.93 0.81
CA LEU A 1 -0.04 9.06 -0.37
C LEU A 1 0.27 9.97 -1.56
N PRO A 2 1.02 9.54 -2.58
CA PRO A 2 1.30 10.37 -3.77
C PRO A 2 0.07 10.50 -4.68
N SER A 3 -0.02 11.64 -5.39
CA SER A 3 -1.03 11.90 -6.43
C SER A 3 -0.79 11.07 -7.70
N GLY A 4 -1.82 10.97 -8.56
CA GLY A 4 -1.72 10.42 -9.92
C GLY A 4 -1.45 8.92 -9.97
N LYS A 5 -1.90 8.17 -8.94
CA LYS A 5 -1.76 6.71 -8.88
C LYS A 5 -3.06 6.03 -9.27
N ALA A 6 -2.94 4.89 -9.94
CA ALA A 6 -4.08 4.06 -10.30
C ALA A 6 -4.88 3.63 -9.04
N PRO A 7 -6.22 3.60 -9.12
CA PRO A 7 -7.06 3.17 -8.02
C PRO A 7 -6.95 1.66 -7.77
N GLY A 8 -7.46 1.22 -6.61
CA GLY A 8 -7.71 -0.19 -6.35
C GLY A 8 -9.03 -0.67 -6.98
N PRO A 9 -9.54 -1.84 -6.57
CA PRO A 9 -10.81 -2.37 -7.07
C PRO A 9 -12.02 -1.47 -6.80
N ASP A 10 -11.92 -0.58 -5.79
CA ASP A 10 -12.97 0.37 -5.41
C ASP A 10 -13.02 1.64 -6.27
N GLY A 11 -12.04 1.86 -7.16
CA GLY A 11 -11.98 3.07 -7.97
C GLY A 11 -11.51 4.33 -7.22
N PHE A 12 -11.23 4.26 -5.92
CA PHE A 12 -10.86 5.45 -5.14
C PHE A 12 -9.38 5.79 -5.23
N THR A 13 -9.10 7.09 -5.40
CA THR A 13 -7.76 7.65 -5.56
C THR A 13 -7.38 8.58 -4.39
N THR A 14 -6.12 9.03 -4.37
CA THR A 14 -5.67 9.98 -3.33
C THR A 14 -6.25 11.38 -3.55
N GLU A 15 -6.67 11.69 -4.77
CA GLU A 15 -7.40 12.90 -5.14
C GLU A 15 -8.80 12.86 -4.53
N PHE A 16 -9.52 11.76 -4.68
CA PHE A 16 -10.81 11.55 -4.02
C PHE A 16 -10.70 11.72 -2.50
N LEU A 17 -9.69 11.11 -1.88
CA LEU A 17 -9.44 11.24 -0.43
C LEU A 17 -9.32 12.69 0.02
N ARG A 18 -8.58 13.50 -0.75
CA ARG A 18 -8.34 14.92 -0.43
C ARG A 18 -9.56 15.77 -0.69
N ALA A 19 -10.24 15.57 -1.82
CA ALA A 19 -11.41 16.33 -2.21
C ALA A 19 -12.61 16.07 -1.28
N SER A 20 -12.76 14.83 -0.80
CA SER A 20 -13.88 14.40 0.03
C SER A 20 -13.53 14.34 1.53
N TRP A 21 -12.37 14.84 1.95
CA TRP A 21 -11.85 14.63 3.31
C TRP A 21 -12.84 15.05 4.39
N ASP A 22 -13.47 16.22 4.25
CA ASP A 22 -14.41 16.71 5.26
C ASP A 22 -15.67 15.85 5.41
N ILE A 23 -15.98 15.05 4.40
CA ILE A 23 -17.11 14.12 4.40
C ILE A 23 -16.69 12.77 5.01
N ILE A 24 -15.57 12.21 4.55
CA ILE A 24 -15.20 10.80 4.86
C ILE A 24 -14.21 10.64 6.02
N LYS A 25 -13.69 11.74 6.60
CA LYS A 25 -12.68 11.68 7.66
C LYS A 25 -13.12 10.82 8.84
N GLN A 26 -14.38 10.93 9.26
CA GLN A 26 -14.88 10.17 10.41
C GLN A 26 -14.88 8.67 10.13
N ASP A 27 -15.34 8.25 8.94
CA ASP A 27 -15.33 6.84 8.54
C ASP A 27 -13.90 6.27 8.53
N ILE A 28 -12.93 7.07 8.09
CA ILE A 28 -11.51 6.69 8.10
C ILE A 28 -11.01 6.55 9.54
N TYR A 29 -11.32 7.49 10.44
CA TYR A 29 -10.97 7.37 11.86
C TYR A 29 -11.56 6.11 12.49
N ASP A 30 -12.82 5.82 12.24
CA ASP A 30 -13.50 4.63 12.77
C ASP A 30 -12.90 3.34 12.21
N ALA A 31 -12.53 3.33 10.93
CA ALA A 31 -11.81 2.21 10.32
C ALA A 31 -10.43 1.98 10.97
N PHE A 32 -9.68 3.05 11.24
CA PHE A 32 -8.40 2.97 11.96
C PHE A 32 -8.56 2.51 13.41
N ASN A 33 -9.61 2.95 14.11
CA ASN A 33 -9.92 2.50 15.47
C ASN A 33 -10.23 1.00 15.49
N LYS A 34 -11.06 0.50 14.57
CA LYS A 34 -11.32 -0.94 14.42
C LYS A 34 -10.05 -1.73 14.10
N PHE A 35 -9.20 -1.21 13.21
CA PHE A 35 -7.92 -1.84 12.90
C PHE A 35 -7.01 -1.91 14.13
N TYR A 36 -6.92 -0.81 14.90
CA TYR A 36 -6.10 -0.73 16.11
C TYR A 36 -6.55 -1.70 17.20
N THR A 37 -7.86 -1.91 17.37
CA THR A 37 -8.42 -2.89 18.32
C THR A 37 -8.42 -4.32 17.78
N ALA A 38 -7.73 -4.59 16.66
CA ALA A 38 -7.68 -5.87 15.98
C ALA A 38 -9.07 -6.44 15.61
N ASN A 39 -10.07 -5.57 15.42
CA ASN A 39 -11.40 -5.95 15.00
C ASN A 39 -11.53 -5.92 13.47
N GLY A 40 -11.21 -7.04 12.83
CA GLY A 40 -11.28 -7.20 11.37
C GLY A 40 -12.69 -7.42 10.79
N ARG A 41 -13.77 -7.41 11.59
CA ARG A 41 -15.13 -7.66 11.08
C ARG A 41 -15.53 -6.58 10.08
N GLY A 42 -15.91 -6.99 8.87
CA GLY A 42 -16.32 -6.08 7.78
C GLY A 42 -15.16 -5.61 6.90
N PHE A 43 -13.93 -6.08 7.12
CA PHE A 43 -12.76 -5.74 6.30
C PHE A 43 -12.39 -6.81 5.27
N GLN A 44 -13.25 -7.80 5.01
CA GLN A 44 -12.99 -8.88 4.07
C GLN A 44 -12.62 -8.35 2.67
N LYS A 45 -13.34 -7.33 2.20
CA LYS A 45 -13.06 -6.68 0.91
C LYS A 45 -11.69 -5.99 0.84
N LEU A 46 -11.12 -5.57 1.97
CA LEU A 46 -9.80 -4.93 1.96
C LEU A 46 -8.67 -5.87 1.53
N ASN A 47 -8.92 -7.19 1.55
CA ASN A 47 -7.98 -8.19 1.05
C ASN A 47 -8.09 -8.42 -0.47
N GLU A 48 -9.05 -7.79 -1.15
CA GLU A 48 -9.17 -7.84 -2.59
C GLU A 48 -8.14 -6.92 -3.25
N ALA A 49 -7.64 -7.33 -4.41
CA ALA A 49 -6.69 -6.58 -5.20
C ALA A 49 -6.96 -6.78 -6.70
N LEU A 50 -6.78 -5.71 -7.48
CA LEU A 50 -6.81 -5.79 -8.93
C LEU A 50 -5.41 -6.17 -9.42
N LEU A 51 -5.29 -7.38 -9.96
CA LEU A 51 -4.05 -7.89 -10.53
C LEU A 51 -3.88 -7.37 -11.97
N THR A 52 -2.78 -6.66 -12.22
CA THR A 52 -2.41 -6.16 -13.54
C THR A 52 -1.02 -6.65 -13.91
N LEU A 53 -0.84 -7.13 -15.14
CA LEU A 53 0.45 -7.58 -15.65
C LEU A 53 1.12 -6.44 -16.41
N LEU A 54 2.27 -5.96 -15.93
CA LEU A 54 3.08 -5.00 -16.67
C LEU A 54 4.18 -5.72 -17.46
N PRO A 55 4.31 -5.49 -18.77
CA PRO A 55 5.37 -6.09 -19.56
C PRO A 55 6.75 -5.55 -19.11
N LYS A 56 7.75 -6.41 -19.00
CA LYS A 56 9.15 -6.04 -18.72
C LYS A 56 9.86 -5.49 -19.96
N ARG A 57 9.39 -5.88 -21.15
CA ARG A 57 9.94 -5.58 -22.47
C ARG A 57 8.82 -5.52 -23.50
N ALA A 58 9.05 -4.86 -24.63
CA ALA A 58 8.02 -4.61 -25.65
C ALA A 58 7.52 -5.90 -26.33
N ASP A 59 8.38 -6.90 -26.46
CA ASP A 59 8.16 -8.21 -27.08
C ASP A 59 7.77 -9.31 -26.07
N ALA A 60 7.10 -8.93 -24.97
CA ALA A 60 6.73 -9.86 -23.90
C ALA A 60 5.79 -10.98 -24.39
N ALA A 61 6.25 -12.23 -24.35
CA ALA A 61 5.54 -13.38 -24.89
C ALA A 61 5.30 -14.50 -23.86
N ALA A 62 6.19 -14.64 -22.87
CA ALA A 62 6.06 -15.62 -21.80
C ALA A 62 5.58 -14.97 -20.50
N LEU A 63 4.98 -15.75 -19.58
CA LEU A 63 4.52 -15.25 -18.28
C LEU A 63 5.66 -14.60 -17.46
N SER A 64 6.89 -15.13 -17.59
CA SER A 64 8.09 -14.59 -16.96
C SER A 64 8.48 -13.20 -17.47
N ASP A 65 7.95 -12.77 -18.62
CA ASP A 65 8.16 -11.43 -19.19
C ASP A 65 7.29 -10.36 -18.53
N TYR A 66 6.37 -10.73 -17.64
CA TYR A 66 5.48 -9.80 -16.97
C TYR A 66 5.88 -9.61 -15.50
N ARG A 67 5.62 -8.41 -14.98
CA ARG A 67 5.64 -8.10 -13.56
C ARG A 67 4.18 -8.02 -13.10
N PRO A 68 3.69 -8.96 -12.28
CA PRO A 68 2.38 -8.78 -11.66
C PRO A 68 2.44 -7.63 -10.67
N ILE A 69 1.45 -6.74 -10.75
CA ILE A 69 1.22 -5.68 -9.77
C ILE A 69 -0.18 -5.86 -9.20
N SER A 70 -0.26 -5.86 -7.88
CA SER A 70 -1.53 -5.88 -7.13
C SER A 70 -1.90 -4.47 -6.73
N LEU A 71 -2.96 -3.93 -7.34
CA LEU A 71 -3.55 -2.66 -6.95
C LEU A 71 -4.58 -2.93 -5.85
N ILE A 72 -4.23 -2.56 -4.62
CA ILE A 72 -5.10 -2.73 -3.44
C ILE A 72 -5.96 -1.48 -3.18
N HIS A 73 -7.01 -1.67 -2.36
CA HIS A 73 -7.90 -0.61 -1.88
C HIS A 73 -7.17 0.57 -1.20
N LEU A 74 -7.73 1.78 -1.34
CA LEU A 74 -7.15 2.99 -0.77
C LEU A 74 -7.00 2.92 0.76
N ILE A 75 -8.02 2.42 1.45
CA ILE A 75 -7.99 2.26 2.92
C ILE A 75 -6.88 1.31 3.36
N ALA A 76 -6.69 0.19 2.66
CA ALA A 76 -5.58 -0.73 2.93
C ALA A 76 -4.22 -0.04 2.73
N LYS A 77 -4.06 0.80 1.69
CA LYS A 77 -2.84 1.61 1.47
C LYS A 77 -2.59 2.57 2.64
N LEU A 78 -3.63 3.16 3.22
CA LEU A 78 -3.50 4.05 4.38
C LEU A 78 -3.00 3.28 5.62
N PHE A 79 -3.58 2.11 5.93
CA PHE A 79 -3.11 1.27 7.04
C PHE A 79 -1.64 0.91 6.89
N VAL A 80 -1.25 0.38 5.72
CA VAL A 80 0.14 -0.01 5.45
C VAL A 80 1.08 1.20 5.50
N LYS A 81 0.66 2.37 5.01
CA LYS A 81 1.49 3.58 5.05
C LYS A 81 1.75 4.04 6.49
N VAL A 82 0.74 4.05 7.35
CA VAL A 82 0.89 4.42 8.77
C VAL A 82 1.83 3.43 9.47
N LEU A 83 1.66 2.13 9.25
CA LEU A 83 2.55 1.10 9.80
C LEU A 83 3.99 1.28 9.33
N SER A 84 4.19 1.48 8.03
CA SER A 84 5.50 1.72 7.43
C SER A 84 6.21 2.93 8.05
N LEU A 85 5.50 4.04 8.25
CA LEU A 85 6.06 5.24 8.88
C LEU A 85 6.46 4.99 10.34
N ARG A 86 5.71 4.18 11.08
CA ARG A 86 6.03 3.82 12.47
C ARG A 86 7.18 2.82 12.57
N LEU A 87 7.31 1.93 11.57
CA LEU A 87 8.32 0.88 11.55
C LEU A 87 9.68 1.38 11.03
N ALA A 88 9.69 2.28 10.05
CA ALA A 88 10.91 2.73 9.37
C ALA A 88 12.05 3.17 10.32
N PRO A 89 11.83 3.94 11.40
CA PRO A 89 12.90 4.33 12.32
C PRO A 89 13.50 3.16 13.11
N LYS A 90 12.80 2.03 13.22
CA LYS A 90 13.20 0.85 14.00
C LYS A 90 13.90 -0.22 13.16
N LEU A 91 13.75 -0.18 11.84
CA LEU A 91 14.25 -1.23 10.94
C LEU A 91 15.75 -1.46 11.04
N GLY A 92 16.54 -0.42 11.27
CA GLY A 92 18.01 -0.51 11.34
C GLY A 92 18.51 -1.45 12.44
N GLY A 93 17.77 -1.59 13.54
CA GLY A 93 18.10 -2.52 14.64
C GLY A 93 17.36 -3.86 14.58
N MET A 94 16.31 -3.97 13.76
CA MET A 94 15.49 -5.20 13.65
C MET A 94 15.95 -6.12 12.52
N VAL A 95 16.68 -5.58 11.54
CA VAL A 95 17.04 -6.31 10.31
C VAL A 95 18.56 -6.43 10.18
N SER A 96 19.04 -7.63 9.84
CA SER A 96 20.46 -7.92 9.58
C SER A 96 21.07 -6.92 8.58
N THR A 97 22.36 -6.60 8.76
CA THR A 97 23.12 -5.69 7.89
C THR A 97 23.19 -6.14 6.43
N ASN A 98 23.00 -7.45 6.16
CA ASN A 98 22.97 -8.00 4.80
C ASN A 98 21.76 -7.50 3.97
N GLN A 99 20.74 -6.94 4.62
CA GLN A 99 19.65 -6.24 3.93
C GLN A 99 20.02 -4.76 3.75
N SER A 100 20.48 -4.43 2.54
CA SER A 100 20.91 -3.07 2.19
C SER A 100 19.81 -2.19 1.60
N ALA A 101 18.75 -2.78 1.04
CA ALA A 101 17.67 -2.04 0.39
C ALA A 101 16.55 -1.67 1.39
N PHE A 102 15.91 -0.52 1.16
CA PHE A 102 14.71 -0.03 1.87
C PHE A 102 14.90 0.27 3.37
N ILE A 103 16.14 0.44 3.82
CA ILE A 103 16.49 0.88 5.18
C ILE A 103 17.27 2.19 5.07
N VAL A 104 16.83 3.21 5.82
CA VAL A 104 17.48 4.52 5.81
C VAL A 104 18.95 4.36 6.25
N GLY A 105 19.87 4.94 5.47
CA GLY A 105 21.31 4.89 5.75
C GLY A 105 22.03 3.62 5.31
N ARG A 106 21.32 2.64 4.73
CA ARG A 106 21.94 1.48 4.07
C ARG A 106 21.88 1.64 2.56
N CYS A 107 22.97 1.26 1.89
CA CYS A 107 23.05 1.25 0.44
C CYS A 107 23.79 0.00 -0.03
N ILE A 108 23.61 -0.31 -1.32
CA ILE A 108 24.20 -1.49 -1.98
C ILE A 108 25.64 -1.23 -2.48
N HIS A 109 26.35 -0.26 -1.91
CA HIS A 109 27.70 0.13 -2.32
C HIS A 109 28.66 0.08 -1.14
#